data_AF-E7FVV9-F1
#
_entry.id   AF-E7FVV9-F1
#
_cell.length_a   1.000
_cell.length_b   1.000
_cell.length_c   1.000
_cell.angle_alpha   90.00
_cell.angle_beta   90.00
_cell.angle_gamma   90.00
#
_symmetry.space_group_name_H-M   'P 1'
#
loop_
_entity.id
_entity.type
_entity.pdbx_description
1 polymer ?
#
loop_
_entity_poly.entity_id
_entity_poly.type
_entity_poly.pdbx_seq_one_letter_code
_entity_poly.pdbx_strand_id
1 'polypeptide(L)'
;MVMTQQNIEIREAISAGEQLLYQLEQSRAQLKKASDWGLFDMFGGGMFVTMIKHNRINEAKQHMNDAQFLLQRFSKELRDVHGTFDDLGDLNGFWTFADYFMDGFFADYMVQTKINNALSKLDGLIHSVRGIVNDLHHMQ
;
A
#
# COMPACT_ATOMS: atom_id res chain seq x y z
N MET A 1 -24.27 -0.44 26.99
CA MET A 1 -23.67 -1.62 26.35
C MET A 1 -22.18 -1.34 26.25
N VAL A 2 -21.35 -2.03 27.03
CA VAL A 2 -19.89 -1.81 27.05
C VAL A 2 -19.31 -2.58 25.86
N MET A 3 -18.63 -1.90 24.94
CA MET A 3 -17.88 -2.58 23.88
C MET A 3 -16.76 -3.38 24.53
N THR A 4 -16.62 -4.65 24.17
CA THR A 4 -15.49 -5.47 24.61
C THR A 4 -14.21 -4.94 23.96
N GLN A 5 -13.06 -5.06 24.62
CA GLN A 5 -11.76 -4.65 24.06
C GLN A 5 -11.56 -5.23 22.64
N GLN A 6 -11.96 -6.49 22.45
CA GLN A 6 -11.99 -7.18 21.16
C GLN A 6 -12.73 -6.43 20.04
N ASN A 7 -13.91 -5.90 20.33
CA ASN A 7 -14.70 -5.15 19.35
C ASN A 7 -14.05 -3.82 18.98
N ILE A 8 -13.26 -3.25 19.90
CA ILE A 8 -12.49 -2.03 19.67
C ILE A 8 -11.33 -2.34 18.72
N GLU A 9 -10.53 -3.37 19.03
CA GLU A 9 -9.38 -3.80 18.19
C GLU A 9 -9.80 -4.10 16.74
N ILE A 10 -10.91 -4.84 16.55
CA ILE A 10 -11.44 -5.14 15.20
C ILE A 10 -11.79 -3.86 14.45
N ARG A 11 -12.47 -2.90 15.11
CA ARG A 11 -12.84 -1.62 14.49
C ARG A 11 -11.63 -0.76 14.16
N GLU A 12 -10.62 -0.76 15.02
CA GLU A 12 -9.36 -0.04 14.79
C GLU A 12 -8.60 -0.65 13.61
N ALA A 13 -8.55 -1.98 13.50
CA ALA A 13 -7.96 -2.68 12.37
C ALA A 13 -8.72 -2.42 11.06
N ILE A 14 -10.06 -2.45 11.05
CA ILE A 14 -10.88 -2.08 9.89
C ILE A 14 -10.59 -0.64 9.49
N SER A 15 -10.63 0.30 10.44
CA SER A 15 -10.40 1.72 10.15
C SER A 15 -9.00 1.97 9.58
N ALA A 16 -7.98 1.32 10.13
CA ALA A 16 -6.62 1.41 9.62
C ALA A 16 -6.49 0.78 8.22
N GLY A 17 -7.15 -0.34 7.98
CA GLY A 17 -7.16 -1.03 6.69
C GLY A 17 -7.86 -0.23 5.58
N GLU A 18 -9.00 0.40 5.88
CA GLU A 18 -9.71 1.29 4.94
C GLU A 18 -8.87 2.53 4.59
N GLN A 19 -8.23 3.15 5.59
CA GLN A 19 -7.32 4.28 5.37
C GLN A 19 -6.13 3.87 4.50
N LEU A 20 -5.55 2.70 4.76
CA LEU A 20 -4.47 2.14 3.96
C LEU A 20 -4.93 1.88 2.52
N LEU A 21 -6.07 1.22 2.30
CA LEU A 21 -6.62 0.96 0.97
C LEU A 21 -6.81 2.24 0.17
N TYR A 22 -7.38 3.26 0.80
CA TYR A 22 -7.56 4.57 0.16
C TYR A 22 -6.22 5.12 -0.33
N GLN A 23 -5.19 5.15 0.52
CA GLN A 23 -3.89 5.70 0.12
C GLN A 23 -3.15 4.84 -0.91
N LEU A 24 -3.26 3.52 -0.86
CA LEU A 24 -2.67 2.64 -1.86
C LEU A 24 -3.32 2.83 -3.24
N GLU A 25 -4.63 3.03 -3.30
CA GLU A 25 -5.33 3.33 -4.56
C GLU A 25 -4.93 4.70 -5.11
N GLN A 26 -4.79 5.74 -4.26
CA GLN A 26 -4.26 7.04 -4.69
C GLN A 26 -2.83 6.92 -5.23
N SER A 27 -1.97 6.23 -4.49
CA SER A 27 -0.58 5.92 -4.83
C SER A 27 -0.46 5.23 -6.19
N ARG A 28 -1.28 4.19 -6.39
CA ARG A 28 -1.38 3.46 -7.65
C ARG A 28 -1.83 4.35 -8.80
N ALA A 29 -2.85 5.18 -8.60
CA ALA A 29 -3.35 6.09 -9.63
C ALA A 29 -2.28 7.11 -10.06
N GLN A 30 -1.48 7.62 -9.13
CA GLN A 30 -0.37 8.54 -9.46
C GLN A 30 0.77 7.84 -10.19
N LEU A 31 1.16 6.64 -9.74
CA LEU A 31 2.19 5.84 -10.42
C LEU A 31 1.77 5.43 -11.83
N LYS A 32 0.49 5.10 -12.04
CA LYS A 32 -0.04 4.79 -13.37
C LYS A 32 0.08 6.00 -14.31
N LYS A 33 -0.34 7.18 -13.84
CA LYS A 33 -0.14 8.44 -14.58
C LYS A 33 1.34 8.68 -14.88
N ALA A 34 2.24 8.44 -13.93
CA ALA A 34 3.68 8.59 -14.16
C ALA A 34 4.25 7.60 -15.20
N SER A 35 3.73 6.36 -15.23
CA SER A 35 4.10 5.35 -16.24
C SER A 35 3.66 5.77 -17.64
N ASP A 36 2.41 6.22 -17.78
CA ASP A 36 1.81 6.62 -19.05
C ASP A 36 2.53 7.83 -19.66
N TRP A 37 2.94 8.80 -18.84
CA TRP A 37 3.75 9.95 -19.27
C TRP A 37 5.19 9.57 -19.65
N GLY A 38 5.79 8.57 -18.99
CA GLY A 38 7.13 8.08 -19.30
C GLY A 38 7.23 7.35 -20.64
N LEU A 39 6.13 6.73 -21.09
CA LEU A 39 6.02 6.07 -22.41
C LEU A 39 5.75 7.07 -23.54
N PHE A 40 5.00 8.15 -23.27
CA PHE A 40 4.68 9.17 -24.27
C PHE A 40 5.92 9.91 -24.78
N ASP A 41 6.96 10.05 -23.95
CA ASP A 41 8.23 10.74 -24.31
C ASP A 41 9.22 9.86 -25.09
N MET A 42 9.06 8.53 -25.12
CA MET A 42 10.01 7.63 -25.81
C MET A 42 9.79 7.51 -27.32
N PHE A 43 8.63 7.93 -27.84
CA PHE A 43 8.34 7.92 -29.28
C PHE A 43 8.69 9.24 -30.00
N GLY A 44 9.10 10.29 -29.26
CA GLY A 44 9.29 11.64 -29.80
C GLY A 44 10.74 12.15 -29.96
N GLY A 45 11.74 11.40 -29.49
CA GLY A 45 13.16 11.75 -29.69
C GLY A 45 13.70 12.89 -28.80
N GLY A 46 14.68 12.56 -27.96
CA GLY A 46 15.71 13.51 -27.51
C GLY A 46 15.42 14.37 -26.28
N MET A 47 16.02 14.00 -25.15
CA MET A 47 16.70 14.92 -24.22
C MET A 47 15.90 15.96 -23.40
N PHE A 48 14.58 15.84 -23.20
CA PHE A 48 13.83 16.78 -22.33
C PHE A 48 13.12 16.20 -21.09
N VAL A 49 13.28 14.91 -20.78
CA VAL A 49 12.48 14.23 -19.72
C VAL A 49 12.95 14.53 -18.28
N THR A 50 14.11 15.16 -18.07
CA THR A 50 14.80 15.15 -16.77
C THR A 50 14.15 16.02 -15.69
N MET A 51 13.50 17.15 -16.05
CA MET A 51 12.95 18.10 -15.06
C MET A 51 11.50 17.79 -14.63
N ILE A 52 10.64 17.32 -15.53
CA ILE A 52 9.25 16.93 -15.18
C ILE A 52 9.24 15.59 -14.42
N LYS A 53 10.21 14.70 -14.66
CA LYS A 53 10.37 13.45 -13.88
C LYS A 53 10.63 13.71 -12.40
N HIS A 54 11.42 14.73 -12.06
CA HIS A 54 11.85 14.92 -10.67
C HIS A 54 10.70 15.25 -9.71
N ASN A 55 9.80 16.15 -10.12
CA ASN A 55 8.68 16.56 -9.26
C ASN A 55 7.66 15.44 -9.08
N ARG A 56 7.32 14.69 -10.14
CA ARG A 56 6.36 13.59 -10.04
C ARG A 56 6.91 12.37 -9.29
N ILE A 57 8.21 12.09 -9.42
CA ILE A 57 8.86 11.06 -8.61
C ILE A 57 8.90 11.48 -7.14
N ASN A 58 9.13 12.77 -6.85
CA ASN A 58 9.09 13.27 -5.48
C ASN A 58 7.67 13.23 -4.87
N GLU A 59 6.63 13.56 -5.64
CA GLU A 59 5.23 13.39 -5.21
C GLU A 59 4.88 11.91 -4.97
N ALA A 60 5.28 11.02 -5.87
CA ALA A 60 5.10 9.58 -5.67
C ALA A 60 5.84 9.09 -4.41
N LYS A 61 7.05 9.59 -4.13
CA LYS A 61 7.78 9.33 -2.88
C LYS A 61 7.01 9.77 -1.64
N GLN A 62 6.41 10.96 -1.66
CA GLN A 62 5.59 11.42 -0.53
C GLN A 62 4.39 10.51 -0.28
N HIS A 63 3.61 10.21 -1.33
CA HIS A 63 2.47 9.30 -1.20
C HIS A 63 2.88 7.90 -0.73
N MET A 64 4.07 7.41 -1.13
CA MET A 64 4.57 6.12 -0.66
C MET A 64 4.98 6.14 0.82
N ASN A 65 5.57 7.23 1.30
CA ASN A 65 5.90 7.36 2.73
C ASN A 65 4.63 7.34 3.58
N ASP A 66 3.56 8.00 3.12
CA ASP A 66 2.27 7.97 3.80
C ASP A 66 1.67 6.55 3.81
N ALA A 67 1.79 5.82 2.69
CA ALA A 67 1.37 4.43 2.60
C ALA A 67 2.19 3.51 3.54
N GLN A 68 3.50 3.74 3.71
CA GLN A 68 4.33 2.98 4.65
C GLN A 68 3.87 3.19 6.09
N PHE A 69 3.61 4.43 6.49
CA PHE A 69 3.11 4.74 7.83
C PHE A 69 1.76 4.07 8.11
N LEU A 70 0.84 4.12 7.16
CA LEU A 70 -0.47 3.46 7.32
C LEU A 70 -0.36 1.94 7.31
N LEU A 71 0.55 1.38 6.50
CA LEU A 71 0.82 -0.05 6.48
C LEU A 71 1.39 -0.51 7.82
N GLN A 72 2.27 0.27 8.43
CA GLN A 72 2.78 0.01 9.78
C GLN A 72 1.65 0.00 10.80
N ARG A 73 0.79 1.00 10.76
CA ARG A 73 -0.35 1.10 11.67
C ARG A 73 -1.30 -0.09 11.50
N PHE A 74 -1.73 -0.37 10.28
CA PHE A 74 -2.60 -1.50 9.99
C PHE A 74 -1.97 -2.83 10.41
N SER A 75 -0.68 -3.03 10.14
CA SER A 75 0.08 -4.21 10.57
C SER A 75 0.13 -4.38 12.08
N LYS A 76 0.18 -3.28 12.82
CA LYS A 76 0.14 -3.31 14.28
C LYS A 76 -1.24 -3.72 14.77
N GLU A 77 -2.31 -3.03 14.37
CA GLU A 77 -3.65 -3.34 14.86
C GLU A 77 -4.08 -4.76 14.41
N LEU A 78 -3.66 -5.20 13.23
CA LEU A 78 -3.92 -6.55 12.74
C LEU A 78 -3.22 -7.62 13.59
N ARG A 79 -2.01 -7.36 14.12
CA ARG A 79 -1.36 -8.27 15.08
C ARG A 79 -2.12 -8.34 16.40
N ASP A 80 -2.63 -7.20 16.87
CA ASP A 80 -3.39 -7.12 18.12
C ASP A 80 -4.72 -7.91 17.99
N VAL A 81 -5.36 -7.87 16.81
CA VAL A 81 -6.51 -8.73 16.47
C VAL A 81 -6.10 -10.20 16.33
N HIS A 82 -5.06 -10.54 15.55
CA HIS A 82 -4.66 -11.94 15.32
C HIS A 82 -4.21 -12.64 16.61
N GLY A 83 -3.50 -11.95 17.50
CA GLY A 83 -3.14 -12.48 18.82
C GLY A 83 -4.34 -12.73 19.73
N THR A 84 -5.50 -12.15 19.40
CA THR A 84 -6.77 -12.31 20.12
C THR A 84 -7.72 -13.27 19.41
N PHE A 85 -7.56 -13.48 18.10
CA PHE A 85 -8.41 -14.29 17.22
C PHE A 85 -7.54 -15.20 16.32
N ASP A 86 -7.42 -16.48 16.68
CA ASP A 86 -6.77 -17.52 15.88
C ASP A 86 -7.48 -17.83 14.54
N ASP A 87 -8.66 -17.23 14.30
CA ASP A 87 -9.54 -17.51 13.15
C ASP A 87 -9.25 -16.63 11.91
N LEU A 88 -8.31 -15.68 12.03
CA LEU A 88 -7.76 -14.97 10.88
C LEU A 88 -6.85 -15.95 10.11
N GLY A 89 -7.22 -16.27 8.86
CA GLY A 89 -6.54 -17.27 8.01
C GLY A 89 -5.08 -16.96 7.65
N ASP A 90 -4.61 -17.46 6.50
CA ASP A 90 -3.20 -17.32 6.11
C ASP A 90 -2.81 -15.85 5.76
N LEU A 91 -2.30 -15.13 6.76
CA LEU A 91 -1.75 -13.78 6.63
C LEU A 91 -0.27 -13.76 6.21
N ASN A 92 0.35 -14.92 5.96
CA ASN A 92 1.78 -15.03 5.76
C ASN A 92 2.25 -14.28 4.48
N GLY A 93 1.39 -14.24 3.46
CA GLY A 93 1.61 -13.43 2.26
C GLY A 93 1.57 -11.92 2.54
N PHE A 94 0.68 -11.46 3.43
CA PHE A 94 0.62 -10.05 3.84
C PHE A 94 1.86 -9.67 4.66
N TRP A 95 2.27 -10.49 5.63
CA TRP A 95 3.47 -10.23 6.45
C TRP A 95 4.74 -10.13 5.59
N THR A 96 4.94 -11.11 4.71
CA THR A 96 6.08 -11.11 3.78
C THR A 96 6.11 -9.85 2.92
N PHE A 97 4.94 -9.39 2.47
CA PHE A 97 4.84 -8.17 1.67
C PHE A 97 5.05 -6.91 2.52
N ALA A 98 4.47 -6.84 3.72
CA ALA A 98 4.59 -5.69 4.60
C ALA A 98 6.05 -5.44 4.97
N ASP A 99 6.76 -6.49 5.40
CA ASP A 99 8.20 -6.43 5.68
C ASP A 99 8.97 -5.91 4.47
N TYR A 100 8.70 -6.48 3.30
CA TYR A 100 9.31 -6.06 2.05
C TYR A 100 9.02 -4.61 1.64
N PHE A 101 7.79 -4.13 1.87
CA PHE A 101 7.37 -2.76 1.59
C PHE A 101 8.03 -1.75 2.54
N MET A 102 8.16 -2.14 3.81
CA MET A 102 8.75 -1.35 4.90
C MET A 102 10.27 -1.26 4.80
N ASP A 103 10.94 -2.30 4.29
CA ASP A 103 12.39 -2.34 4.08
C ASP A 103 12.90 -1.39 2.97
N GLY A 104 12.02 -0.59 2.36
CA GLY A 104 12.40 0.45 1.40
C GLY A 104 12.43 0.02 -0.06
N PHE A 105 12.00 -1.22 -0.37
CA PHE A 105 11.95 -1.74 -1.74
C PHE A 105 11.27 -0.81 -2.75
N PHE A 106 10.16 -0.16 -2.34
CA PHE A 106 9.41 0.73 -3.21
C PHE A 106 10.16 2.01 -3.57
N ALA A 107 10.97 2.53 -2.66
CA ALA A 107 11.80 3.71 -2.91
C ALA A 107 12.85 3.43 -3.99
N ASP A 108 13.45 2.23 -3.96
CA ASP A 108 14.48 1.81 -4.93
C ASP A 108 13.91 1.62 -6.35
N TYR A 109 12.69 1.07 -6.46
CA TYR A 109 12.07 0.79 -7.77
C TYR A 109 11.55 2.02 -8.48
N MET A 110 11.17 3.06 -7.73
CA MET A 110 10.81 4.37 -8.26
C MET A 110 11.99 5.07 -8.95
N VAL A 111 13.22 4.76 -8.54
CA VAL A 111 14.44 5.31 -9.13
C VAL A 111 14.85 4.57 -10.41
N GLN A 112 14.38 3.33 -10.63
CA GLN A 112 14.92 2.42 -11.67
C GLN A 112 14.10 2.23 -12.96
N THR A 113 13.15 3.09 -13.36
CA THR A 113 12.28 2.83 -14.55
C THR A 113 11.36 1.59 -14.39
N LYS A 114 11.32 0.98 -13.19
CA LYS A 114 10.51 -0.23 -12.91
C LYS A 114 9.10 0.09 -12.41
N ILE A 115 8.49 1.16 -12.95
CA ILE A 115 7.17 1.65 -12.51
C ILE A 115 6.09 0.56 -12.67
N ASN A 116 6.13 -0.22 -13.76
CA ASN A 116 5.17 -1.31 -13.98
C ASN A 116 5.28 -2.42 -12.92
N ASN A 117 6.48 -2.72 -12.42
CA ASN A 117 6.66 -3.69 -11.34
C ASN A 117 6.12 -3.15 -10.01
N ALA A 118 6.30 -1.85 -9.75
CA ALA A 118 5.74 -1.20 -8.58
C ALA A 118 4.19 -1.21 -8.62
N LEU A 119 3.59 -0.95 -9.79
CA LEU A 119 2.14 -1.04 -9.99
C LEU A 119 1.60 -2.45 -9.71
N SER A 120 2.23 -3.48 -10.30
CA SER A 120 1.82 -4.88 -10.07
C SER A 120 1.90 -5.29 -8.60
N LYS A 121 2.89 -4.79 -7.86
CA LYS A 121 3.02 -5.04 -6.42
C LYS A 121 1.98 -4.28 -5.59
N LEU A 122 1.66 -3.03 -5.96
CA LEU A 122 0.57 -2.28 -5.33
C LEU A 122 -0.79 -2.96 -5.55
N ASP A 123 -1.05 -3.48 -6.76
CA ASP A 123 -2.27 -4.25 -7.05
C ASP A 123 -2.41 -5.46 -6.12
N GLY A 124 -1.31 -6.20 -5.92
CA GLY A 124 -1.26 -7.33 -4.99
C GLY A 124 -1.57 -6.92 -3.55
N LEU A 125 -0.96 -5.83 -3.07
CA LEU A 125 -1.22 -5.34 -1.71
C LEU A 125 -2.67 -4.89 -1.52
N ILE A 126 -3.22 -4.13 -2.46
CA ILE A 126 -4.62 -3.69 -2.41
C ILE A 126 -5.55 -4.90 -2.32
N HIS A 127 -5.27 -5.95 -3.10
CA HIS A 127 -6.05 -7.19 -3.05
C HIS A 127 -5.97 -7.87 -1.68
N SER A 128 -4.76 -8.02 -1.14
CA SER A 128 -4.55 -8.63 0.19
C SER A 128 -5.21 -7.83 1.31
N VAL A 129 -5.00 -6.51 1.38
CA VAL A 129 -5.59 -5.66 2.42
C VAL A 129 -7.12 -5.67 2.32
N ARG A 130 -7.68 -5.66 1.10
CA ARG A 130 -9.13 -5.74 0.90
C ARG A 130 -9.70 -7.07 1.38
N GLY A 131 -9.00 -8.17 1.15
CA GLY A 131 -9.38 -9.49 1.69
C GLY A 131 -9.44 -9.46 3.22
N ILE A 132 -8.37 -8.98 3.86
CA ILE A 132 -8.28 -8.91 5.33
C ILE A 132 -9.37 -8.01 5.92
N VAL A 133 -9.59 -6.83 5.34
CA VAL A 133 -10.66 -5.91 5.79
C VAL A 133 -12.04 -6.55 5.67
N ASN A 134 -12.30 -7.30 4.60
CA ASN A 134 -13.56 -8.05 4.46
C ASN A 134 -13.71 -9.14 5.53
N ASP A 135 -12.64 -9.88 5.83
CA ASP A 135 -12.65 -10.90 6.88
C ASP A 135 -12.91 -10.27 8.25
N LEU A 136 -12.29 -9.13 8.56
CA LEU A 136 -12.54 -8.37 9.79
C LEU A 136 -13.99 -7.89 9.89
N HIS A 137 -14.61 -7.46 8.78
CA HIS A 137 -16.03 -7.11 8.76
C HIS A 137 -16.94 -8.30 9.07
N HIS A 138 -16.55 -9.53 8.72
CA HIS A 138 -17.30 -10.73 9.06
C HIS A 138 -17.15 -11.15 10.54
N MET A 139 -16.15 -10.63 11.25
CA MET A 139 -15.90 -10.90 12.67
C MET A 139 -16.58 -9.90 13.63
N GLN A 140 -17.14 -8.81 13.09
CA GLN A 140 -17.84 -7.75 13.84
C GLN A 140 -19.32 -8.11 14.11
#